data_AF-F9DML9-F1
#
_entry.id   AF-F9DML9-F1
#
_cell.length_a   1.000
_cell.length_b   1.000
_cell.length_c   1.000
_cell.angle_alpha   90.00
_cell.angle_beta   90.00
_cell.angle_gamma   90.00
#
_symmetry.space_group_name_H-M   'P 1'
#
loop_
_entity.id
_entity.type
_entity.pdbx_description
1 polymer ?
#
loop_
_entity_poly.entity_id
_entity_poly.type
_entity_poly.pdbx_seq_one_letter_code
_entity_poly.pdbx_strand_id
1 'polypeptide(L)' 'MNRDNETPEEKRERLRQKELKHPASSIHGSNLSDLVGGLGWKGTGIMILVLVVAFVVYSVFFG' A
#
# COMPACT_ATOMS: atom_id res chain seq x y z
N MET A 1 23.81 29.63 0.08
CA MET A 1 24.10 28.93 1.36
C MET A 1 25.14 27.85 1.06
N ASN A 2 26.40 28.10 1.41
CA ASN A 2 27.51 27.16 1.23
C ASN A 2 27.30 25.94 2.14
N ARG A 3 27.05 24.77 1.56
CA ARG A 3 26.90 23.49 2.29
C ARG A 3 28.25 22.81 2.55
N ASP A 4 29.34 23.46 2.14
CA ASP A 4 30.67 22.87 2.09
C ASP A 4 31.42 22.95 3.42
N ASN A 5 30.86 23.63 4.42
CA ASN A 5 31.38 23.72 5.79
C ASN A 5 30.60 22.87 6.80
N GLU A 6 29.85 21.83 6.36
CA GLU A 6 29.25 20.87 7.31
C GLU A 6 30.36 20.00 7.92
N THR A 7 30.40 19.92 9.24
CA THR A 7 31.31 19.02 9.94
C THR A 7 30.99 17.55 9.59
N PRO A 8 31.98 16.63 9.63
CA PRO A 8 31.73 15.22 9.35
C PRO A 8 30.66 14.60 10.26
N GLU A 9 30.49 15.13 11.47
CA GLU A 9 29.45 14.72 12.41
C GLU A 9 28.06 15.16 11.95
N GLU A 10 27.89 16.44 11.57
CA GLU A 10 26.63 16.94 11.01
C GLU A 10 26.23 16.22 9.71
N LYS A 11 27.20 15.87 8.86
CA LYS A 11 26.93 15.06 7.65
C LYS A 11 26.37 13.69 8.00
N ARG A 12 26.93 13.01 9.01
CA ARG A 12 26.43 11.70 9.49
C ARG A 12 25.06 11.82 10.11
N GLU A 13 24.84 12.84 10.91
CA GLU A 13 23.55 13.06 11.56
C GLU A 13 22.45 13.40 10.56
N ARG A 14 22.77 14.22 9.54
CA ARG A 14 21.87 14.50 8.42
C ARG A 14 21.51 13.23 7.64
N LEU A 15 22.45 12.31 7.42
CA LEU A 15 22.19 11.03 6.77
C LEU A 15 21.30 10.12 7.63
N ARG A 16 21.57 10.01 8.94
CA ARG A 16 20.68 9.30 9.89
C ARG A 16 19.26 9.86 9.89
N GLN A 17 19.11 11.18 9.90
CA GLN A 17 17.80 11.82 9.84
C GLN A 17 17.09 11.57 8.49
N LYS A 18 17.83 11.46 7.38
CA LYS A 18 17.26 11.11 6.08
C LYS A 18 16.78 9.65 6.03
N GLU A 19 17.52 8.72 6.60
CA GLU A 19 17.14 7.29 6.69
C GLU A 19 15.90 7.09 7.57
N LEU A 20 15.80 7.83 8.69
CA LEU A 20 14.61 7.80 9.56
C LEU A 20 13.37 8.39 8.88
N LYS A 21 13.53 9.43 8.04
CA LYS A 21 12.41 10.09 7.34
C LYS A 21 11.98 9.35 6.07
N HIS A 22 12.90 8.64 5.42
CA HIS A 22 12.63 7.77 4.29
C HIS A 22 13.06 6.35 4.63
N PRO A 23 12.33 5.65 5.53
CA PRO A 23 12.57 4.23 5.71
C PRO A 23 12.31 3.57 4.36
N ALA A 24 13.37 3.06 3.73
CA ALA A 24 13.30 2.34 2.46
C ALA A 24 12.36 1.12 2.53
N SER A 25 11.89 0.76 3.73
CA SER A 25 10.90 -0.28 4.02
C SER A 25 9.43 0.14 3.89
N SER A 26 9.10 1.41 3.62
CA SER A 26 7.71 1.89 3.64
C SER A 26 6.89 1.65 2.35
N ILE A 27 7.47 1.08 1.28
CA ILE A 27 6.82 1.17 -0.04
C ILE A 27 6.04 -0.07 -0.51
N HIS A 28 6.11 -1.25 0.12
CA HIS A 28 5.42 -2.40 -0.49
C HIS A 28 5.04 -3.57 0.42
N GLY A 29 4.51 -3.30 1.61
CA GLY A 29 4.23 -4.36 2.59
C GLY A 29 2.82 -4.96 2.59
N SER A 30 1.76 -4.20 2.28
CA SER A 30 0.41 -4.61 2.75
C SER A 30 -0.75 -4.01 1.96
N ASN A 31 -0.63 -3.96 0.63
CA ASN A 31 -1.61 -3.23 -0.19
C ASN A 31 -2.92 -4.00 -0.42
N LEU A 32 -2.98 -5.31 -0.18
CA LEU A 32 -4.22 -6.07 -0.37
C LEU A 32 -5.11 -6.06 0.86
N SER A 33 -4.52 -6.24 2.05
CA SER A 33 -5.26 -6.17 3.32
C SER A 33 -5.75 -4.75 3.62
N ASP A 34 -4.97 -3.72 3.28
CA ASP A 34 -5.39 -2.31 3.42
C ASP A 34 -6.42 -1.90 2.36
N LEU A 35 -6.44 -2.54 1.18
CA LEU A 35 -7.45 -2.29 0.16
C LEU A 35 -8.79 -2.96 0.50
N VAL A 36 -8.77 -4.19 1.03
CA VAL A 36 -9.98 -4.88 1.54
C VAL A 36 -10.47 -4.24 2.84
N GLY A 37 -9.56 -3.80 3.71
CA GLY A 37 -9.88 -3.04 4.91
C GLY A 37 -10.40 -1.64 4.63
N GLY A 38 -9.80 -0.94 3.65
CA GLY A 38 -10.08 0.44 3.27
C GLY A 38 -11.34 0.62 2.41
N LEU A 39 -11.67 -0.33 1.53
CA LEU A 39 -12.99 -0.37 0.86
C LEU A 39 -14.12 -0.80 1.82
N GLY A 40 -13.76 -1.41 2.95
CA GLY A 40 -14.67 -1.94 3.93
C GLY A 40 -15.30 -3.26 3.49
N TRP A 41 -15.49 -4.14 4.47
CA TRP A 41 -16.11 -5.47 4.30
C TRP A 41 -17.47 -5.45 3.58
N LYS A 42 -18.19 -4.33 3.65
CA LYS A 42 -19.46 -4.13 2.94
C LYS A 42 -19.29 -4.07 1.43
N GLY A 43 -18.27 -3.34 0.94
CA GLY A 43 -18.00 -3.21 -0.50
C GLY A 43 -17.46 -4.51 -1.08
N THR A 44 -16.51 -5.14 -0.39
CA THR A 44 -15.94 -6.42 -0.80
C THR A 44 -17.00 -7.53 -0.82
N GLY A 45 -17.88 -7.59 0.19
CA GLY A 45 -18.96 -8.57 0.26
C GLY A 45 -19.97 -8.44 -0.89
N ILE A 46 -20.35 -7.21 -1.26
CA ILE A 46 -21.25 -6.95 -2.39
C ILE A 46 -20.60 -7.34 -3.72
N MET A 47 -19.32 -7.03 -3.92
CA MET A 47 -18.61 -7.40 -5.15
C MET A 47 -18.53 -8.91 -5.33
N ILE A 48 -18.24 -9.65 -4.25
CA ILE A 48 -18.24 -11.12 -4.27
C ILE A 48 -19.64 -11.66 -4.59
N LEU A 49 -20.69 -11.10 -3.97
CA LEU A 49 -22.06 -11.55 -4.21
C LEU A 49 -22.48 -11.37 -5.67
N VAL A 50 -22.13 -10.23 -6.29
CA VAL A 50 -22.39 -10.00 -7.73
C VAL A 50 -21.66 -11.02 -8.60
N LEU A 51 -20.39 -11.33 -8.31
CA LEU A 51 -19.61 -12.31 -9.06
C LEU A 51 -20.22 -13.72 -8.96
N VAL A 52 -20.67 -14.12 -7.77
CA VAL A 52 -21.33 -15.42 -7.56
C VAL A 52 -22.63 -15.50 -8.35
N VAL A 53 -23.48 -14.46 -8.29
CA VAL A 53 -24.75 -14.44 -9.04
C VAL A 53 -24.49 -14.48 -10.55
N ALA A 54 -23.54 -13.69 -11.06
CA ALA A 54 -23.18 -13.69 -12.47
C ALA A 54 -22.66 -15.06 -12.93
N PHE A 55 -21.85 -15.73 -12.10
CA PHE A 55 -21.36 -17.08 -12.37
C PHE A 55 -22.49 -18.10 -12.43
N VAL A 56 -23.43 -18.05 -11.48
CA VAL A 56 -24.59 -18.96 -11.47
C VAL A 56 -25.45 -18.76 -12.71
N VAL A 57 -25.77 -17.51 -13.07
CA VAL A 57 -26.53 -17.19 -14.28
C VAL A 57 -25.80 -17.73 -15.51
N TYR A 58 -24.50 -17.45 -15.65
CA TYR A 58 -23.72 -17.95 -16.78
C TYR A 58 -23.73 -19.48 -16.84
N SER A 59 -23.49 -20.16 -15.72
CA SER A 59 -23.50 -21.63 -15.64
C SER A 59 -24.86 -22.26 -15.96
N VAL A 60 -25.97 -21.56 -15.70
CA VAL A 60 -27.32 -22.08 -15.98
C VAL A 60 -27.73 -21.88 -17.44
N PHE A 61 -27.31 -20.75 -18.05
CA PHE A 61 -27.72 -20.40 -19.41
C PHE A 61 -26.70 -20.77 -20.50
N PHE A 62 -25.42 -20.91 -20.15
CA PHE A 62 -24.32 -21.20 -21.07
C PHE A 62 -23.51 -22.44 -20.66
N GLY A 63 -23.89 -23.12 -19.58
CA GLY A 63 -23.31 -24.39 -19.14
C GLY A 63 -24.04 -25.61 -19.68
#